data_AF-A0A920T3N7-F1
#
_entry.id   AF-A0A920T3N7-F1
#
_cell.length_a   1.000
_cell.length_b   1.000
_cell.length_c   1.000
_cell.angle_alpha   90.00
_cell.angle_beta   90.00
_cell.angle_gamma   90.00
#
_symmetry.space_group_name_H-M   'P 1'
#
loop_
_entity.id
_entity.type
_entity.pdbx_description
1 polymer ?
#
loop_
_entity_poly.entity_id
_entity_poly.type
_entity_poly.pdbx_seq_one_letter_code
_entity_poly.pdbx_strand_id
1 'polypeptide(L)'
;MIKYFSDIFTAVSTIAGGMFITLTHLVKAKKGIATLQYPEERWPRPERNIGFNSESYNVIRSRLHVDMDDCIGCLKCERACPVDCIKIETAKAPERGEDIKDVKHVGITTNGTRKAMVVTRFDIDMTECCYCNLCTYPCPEECIFMTGGPNGKKHPIDYEFSEPDRSDLIYRFAKPGTKEGMENILNEKSKVEA
;
A
#
# COMPACT_ATOMS: atom_id res chain seq x y z
N MET A 1 31.88 -57.66 21.99
CA MET A 1 30.83 -58.07 21.02
C MET A 1 29.42 -57.65 21.47
N ILE A 2 28.99 -57.96 22.70
CA ILE A 2 27.63 -57.63 23.19
C ILE A 2 27.29 -56.13 23.10
N LYS A 3 28.22 -55.24 23.46
CA LYS A 3 28.02 -53.78 23.39
C LYS A 3 27.79 -53.27 21.96
N TYR A 4 28.55 -53.79 20.99
CA TYR A 4 28.41 -53.42 19.57
C TYR A 4 27.02 -53.77 19.01
N PHE A 5 26.50 -54.96 19.33
CA PHE A 5 25.16 -55.37 18.92
C PHE A 5 24.05 -54.59 19.65
N SER A 6 24.27 -54.22 20.92
CA SER A 6 23.36 -53.34 21.66
C SER A 6 23.27 -51.95 21.03
N ASP A 7 24.41 -51.36 20.66
CA ASP A 7 24.46 -50.03 20.05
C ASP A 7 23.78 -50.01 18.67
N ILE A 8 23.95 -51.06 17.86
CA ILE A 8 23.25 -51.24 16.58
C ILE A 8 21.74 -51.35 16.80
N PHE A 9 21.30 -52.12 17.80
CA PHE A 9 19.88 -52.28 18.10
C PHE A 9 19.26 -50.95 18.56
N THR A 10 19.96 -50.18 19.39
CA THR A 10 19.54 -48.83 19.79
C THR A 10 19.46 -47.89 18.58
N ALA A 11 20.44 -47.93 17.66
CA ALA A 11 20.41 -47.10 16.46
C ALA A 11 19.24 -47.44 15.53
N VAL A 12 19.01 -48.73 15.26
CA VAL A 12 17.90 -49.17 14.38
C VAL A 12 16.54 -48.87 15.02
N SER A 13 16.37 -49.12 16.32
CA SER A 13 15.10 -48.87 17.02
C SER A 13 14.74 -47.39 17.10
N THR A 14 15.73 -46.51 17.30
CA THR A 14 15.52 -45.05 17.29
C THR A 14 15.18 -44.51 15.90
N ILE A 15 15.85 -45.01 14.85
CA ILE A 15 15.52 -44.67 13.45
C ILE A 15 14.11 -45.16 13.09
N ALA A 16 13.77 -46.40 13.43
CA ALA A 16 12.44 -46.95 13.18
C ALA A 16 11.36 -46.15 13.92
N GLY A 17 11.62 -45.73 15.15
CA GLY A 17 10.73 -44.84 15.91
C GLY A 17 10.53 -43.48 15.22
N GLY A 18 11.61 -42.87 14.72
CA GLY A 18 11.53 -41.64 13.93
C GLY A 18 10.74 -41.79 12.63
N MET A 19 11.02 -42.85 11.86
CA MET A 19 10.29 -43.14 10.62
C MET A 19 8.80 -43.42 10.88
N PHE A 20 8.46 -44.03 12.01
CA PHE A 20 7.07 -44.26 12.40
C PHE A 20 6.31 -42.95 12.67
N ILE A 21 6.96 -41.96 13.28
CA ILE A 21 6.40 -40.61 13.44
C ILE A 21 6.19 -39.96 12.07
N THR A 22 7.19 -40.03 11.18
CA THR A 22 7.07 -39.52 9.80
C THR A 22 5.93 -40.19 9.04
N LEU A 23 5.79 -41.52 9.14
CA LEU A 23 4.69 -42.26 8.52
C LEU A 23 3.33 -41.85 9.11
N THR A 24 3.26 -41.58 10.41
CA THR A 24 2.05 -41.08 11.07
C THR A 24 1.66 -39.71 10.51
N HIS A 25 2.61 -38.81 10.30
CA HIS A 25 2.35 -37.51 9.66
C HIS A 25 1.92 -37.66 8.19
N LEU A 26 2.51 -38.60 7.44
CA LEU A 26 2.14 -38.87 6.05
C LEU A 26 0.69 -39.36 5.94
N VAL A 27 0.28 -40.31 6.80
CA VAL A 27 -1.10 -40.83 6.82
C VAL A 27 -2.09 -39.76 7.28
N LYS A 28 -1.70 -38.91 8.24
CA LYS A 28 -2.53 -37.79 8.73
C LYS A 28 -2.45 -36.53 7.86
N ALA A 29 -1.72 -36.55 6.75
CA ALA A 29 -1.46 -35.36 5.93
C ALA A 29 -2.78 -34.65 5.54
N LYS A 30 -3.80 -35.37 5.07
CA LYS A 30 -5.09 -34.75 4.70
C LYS A 30 -5.80 -33.99 5.82
N LYS A 31 -5.56 -34.30 7.10
CA LYS A 31 -6.19 -33.64 8.25
C LYS A 31 -5.29 -32.63 8.97
N GLY A 32 -3.97 -32.77 8.81
CA GLY A 32 -2.96 -31.96 9.51
C GLY A 32 -2.14 -31.04 8.61
N ILE A 33 -2.46 -30.96 7.32
CA ILE A 33 -1.82 -30.03 6.40
C ILE A 33 -2.26 -28.61 6.73
N ALA A 34 -1.30 -27.75 7.03
CA ALA A 34 -1.49 -26.31 7.19
C ALA A 34 -1.26 -25.54 5.89
N THR A 35 -1.04 -26.24 4.76
CA THR A 35 -0.87 -25.60 3.45
C THR A 35 -2.22 -25.24 2.86
N LEU A 36 -2.30 -24.07 2.27
CA LEU A 36 -3.47 -23.56 1.56
C LEU A 36 -3.10 -23.43 0.08
N GLN A 37 -4.00 -23.83 -0.82
CA GLN A 37 -3.73 -23.87 -2.26
C GLN A 37 -3.94 -22.49 -2.90
N TYR A 38 -2.93 -21.63 -2.84
CA TYR A 38 -2.92 -20.36 -3.57
C TYR A 38 -2.81 -20.64 -5.07
N PRO A 39 -3.60 -19.99 -5.96
CA PRO A 39 -4.45 -18.80 -5.73
C PRO A 39 -5.94 -19.08 -5.47
N GLU A 40 -6.39 -20.33 -5.55
CA GLU A 40 -7.81 -20.72 -5.44
C GLU A 40 -8.34 -20.49 -4.02
N GLU A 41 -7.56 -20.89 -3.04
CA GLU A 41 -7.78 -20.60 -1.64
C GLU A 41 -6.88 -19.44 -1.22
N ARG A 42 -7.37 -18.56 -0.35
CA ARG A 42 -6.61 -17.46 0.26
C ARG A 42 -6.82 -17.49 1.77
N TRP A 43 -5.77 -17.17 2.53
CA TRP A 43 -5.87 -17.21 3.98
C TRP A 43 -6.98 -16.27 4.45
N PRO A 44 -7.93 -16.74 5.29
CA PRO A 44 -8.87 -15.82 5.92
C PRO A 44 -8.06 -14.84 6.75
N ARG A 45 -8.24 -13.55 6.50
CA ARG A 45 -7.43 -12.51 7.13
C ARG A 45 -7.56 -12.66 8.65
N PRO A 46 -6.44 -12.73 9.39
CA PRO A 46 -6.53 -12.90 10.84
C PRO A 46 -7.25 -11.71 11.46
N GLU A 47 -8.41 -11.98 12.07
CA GLU A 47 -9.06 -11.07 13.01
C GLU A 47 -8.20 -11.02 14.28
N ARG A 48 -7.15 -10.20 14.24
CA ARG A 48 -6.20 -10.10 15.34
C ARG A 48 -6.83 -9.25 16.44
N ASN A 49 -7.58 -9.88 17.35
CA ASN A 49 -8.11 -9.27 18.57
C ASN A 49 -6.98 -9.01 19.59
N ILE A 50 -6.13 -8.01 19.30
CA ILE A 50 -5.10 -7.47 20.22
C ILE A 50 -5.65 -6.30 21.07
N GLY A 51 -6.96 -6.27 21.34
CA GLY A 51 -7.59 -5.24 22.18
C GLY A 51 -7.88 -3.91 21.49
N PHE A 52 -7.85 -3.87 20.15
CA PHE A 52 -8.26 -2.73 19.34
C PHE A 52 -9.25 -3.20 18.26
N ASN A 53 -10.33 -2.44 18.02
CA ASN A 53 -11.33 -2.76 16.99
C ASN A 53 -10.69 -2.71 15.59
N SER A 54 -11.07 -3.61 14.69
CA SER A 54 -10.58 -3.67 13.30
C SER A 54 -10.79 -2.38 12.50
N GLU A 55 -11.73 -1.53 12.92
CA GLU A 55 -11.98 -0.20 12.36
C GLU A 55 -10.85 0.81 12.64
N SER A 56 -10.08 0.63 13.72
CA SER A 56 -9.09 1.62 14.18
C SER A 56 -7.67 1.38 13.67
N TYR A 57 -7.44 0.40 12.79
CA TYR A 57 -6.10 0.04 12.35
C TYR A 57 -6.05 -0.37 10.87
N ASN A 58 -5.20 0.28 10.08
CA ASN A 58 -4.73 -0.25 8.80
C ASN A 58 -3.73 -1.40 9.09
N VAL A 59 -4.22 -2.57 9.55
CA VAL A 59 -3.36 -3.74 9.85
C VAL A 59 -2.76 -4.34 8.58
N ILE A 60 -3.35 -4.02 7.43
CA ILE A 60 -2.99 -4.60 6.15
C ILE A 60 -1.99 -3.68 5.47
N ARG A 61 -0.76 -4.17 5.36
CA ARG A 61 0.25 -3.59 4.45
C ARG A 61 -0.18 -3.92 3.03
N SER A 62 -0.93 -3.01 2.43
CA SER A 62 -1.42 -3.08 1.06
C SER A 62 -0.90 -1.91 0.26
N ARG A 63 -1.19 -1.90 -1.04
CA ARG A 63 -0.84 -0.80 -1.92
C ARG A 63 -1.42 0.52 -1.40
N LEU A 64 -0.61 1.58 -1.43
CA LEU A 64 -1.08 2.95 -1.19
C LEU A 64 -1.89 3.45 -2.39
N HIS A 65 -2.98 4.15 -2.12
CA HIS A 65 -3.78 4.85 -3.11
C HIS A 65 -3.96 6.30 -2.70
N VAL A 66 -4.15 7.18 -3.69
CA VAL A 66 -4.34 8.62 -3.48
C VAL A 66 -5.52 9.12 -4.31
N ASP A 67 -6.53 9.62 -3.60
CA ASP A 67 -7.66 10.33 -4.18
C ASP A 67 -7.21 11.76 -4.54
N MET A 68 -6.82 12.00 -5.79
CA MET A 68 -6.29 13.31 -6.21
C MET A 68 -7.32 14.45 -6.16
N ASP A 69 -8.61 14.13 -6.21
CA ASP A 69 -9.69 15.10 -6.10
C ASP A 69 -9.73 15.73 -4.69
N ASP A 70 -9.37 14.97 -3.66
CA ASP A 70 -9.31 15.45 -2.28
C ASP A 70 -7.90 15.96 -1.88
N CYS A 71 -6.85 15.62 -2.65
CA CYS A 71 -5.48 16.03 -2.32
C CYS A 71 -5.25 17.54 -2.45
N ILE A 72 -5.07 18.24 -1.32
CA ILE A 72 -4.81 19.70 -1.28
C ILE A 72 -3.34 20.11 -1.49
N GLY A 73 -2.44 19.16 -1.74
CA GLY A 73 -1.02 19.44 -1.98
C GLY A 73 -0.21 19.92 -0.77
N CYS A 74 -0.62 19.61 0.46
CA CYS A 74 0.01 20.14 1.69
C CYS A 74 1.44 19.64 2.02
N LEU A 75 1.99 18.69 1.25
CA LEU A 75 3.32 18.09 1.42
C LEU A 75 3.56 17.39 2.77
N LYS A 76 2.51 17.14 3.57
CA LYS A 76 2.66 16.49 4.89
C LYS A 76 3.04 15.01 4.77
N CYS A 77 2.48 14.30 3.81
CA CYS A 77 2.76 12.88 3.57
C CYS A 77 4.19 12.64 3.07
N GLU A 78 4.71 13.51 2.20
CA GLU A 78 6.10 13.51 1.75
C GLU A 78 7.05 13.70 2.93
N ARG A 79 6.84 14.74 3.75
CA ARG A 79 7.66 15.00 4.95
C ARG A 79 7.61 13.90 6.01
N ALA A 80 6.48 13.20 6.12
CA ALA A 80 6.31 12.13 7.09
C ALA A 80 6.93 10.80 6.63
N CYS A 81 7.29 10.66 5.35
CA CYS A 81 7.82 9.42 4.81
C CYS A 81 9.25 9.16 5.34
N PRO A 82 9.51 8.03 6.01
CA PRO A 82 10.84 7.74 6.56
C PRO A 82 11.90 7.43 5.49
N VAL A 83 11.46 7.05 4.29
CA VAL A 83 12.31 6.66 3.16
C VAL A 83 12.21 7.63 1.98
N ASP A 84 11.46 8.72 2.12
CA ASP A 84 11.31 9.77 1.11
C ASP A 84 10.84 9.27 -0.29
N CYS A 85 10.04 8.19 -0.31
CA CYS A 85 9.55 7.56 -1.54
C CYS A 85 8.37 8.28 -2.22
N ILE A 86 7.84 9.35 -1.62
CA ILE A 86 6.72 10.13 -2.15
C ILE A 86 7.29 11.44 -2.67
N LYS A 87 7.00 11.80 -3.92
CA LYS A 87 7.44 13.07 -4.54
C LYS A 87 6.24 13.89 -4.99
N ILE A 88 6.14 15.10 -4.48
CA ILE A 88 4.99 15.99 -4.75
C ILE A 88 5.48 17.32 -5.29
N GLU A 89 4.97 17.72 -6.46
CA GLU A 89 5.14 19.07 -7.01
C GLU A 89 3.77 19.76 -7.05
N THR A 90 3.72 21.04 -6.68
CA THR A 90 2.49 21.83 -6.64
C THR A 90 2.68 23.18 -7.30
N ALA A 91 1.67 23.64 -8.03
CA ALA A 91 1.55 24.99 -8.56
C ALA A 91 0.43 25.74 -7.83
N LYS A 92 0.55 27.07 -7.74
CA LYS A 92 -0.52 27.91 -7.18
C LYS A 92 -1.73 27.90 -8.11
N ALA A 93 -2.92 27.67 -7.57
CA ALA A 93 -4.15 27.82 -8.33
C ALA A 93 -4.34 29.31 -8.70
N PRO A 94 -4.88 29.63 -9.89
CA PRO A 94 -5.18 30.99 -10.30
C PRO A 94 -6.19 31.66 -9.36
N GLU A 95 -7.20 30.91 -8.90
CA GLU A 95 -8.17 31.30 -7.88
C GLU A 95 -8.40 30.16 -6.90
N ARG A 96 -8.70 30.49 -5.64
CA ARG A 96 -8.84 29.50 -4.56
C ARG A 96 -10.24 28.91 -4.56
N GLY A 97 -10.32 27.59 -4.75
CA GLY A 97 -11.58 26.85 -4.67
C GLY A 97 -12.38 26.79 -5.97
N GLU A 98 -11.80 27.24 -7.09
CA GLU A 98 -12.42 27.11 -8.41
C GLU A 98 -11.99 25.82 -9.12
N ASP A 99 -12.92 25.24 -9.87
CA ASP A 99 -12.66 24.08 -10.71
C ASP A 99 -12.00 24.52 -12.02
N ILE A 100 -10.81 23.99 -12.31
CA ILE A 100 -10.08 24.27 -13.54
C ILE A 100 -10.28 23.08 -14.48
N LYS A 101 -11.17 23.23 -15.47
CA LYS A 101 -11.54 22.14 -16.38
C LYS A 101 -10.38 21.66 -17.25
N ASP A 102 -9.53 22.58 -17.70
CA ASP A 102 -8.40 22.27 -18.58
C ASP A 102 -7.38 21.32 -17.94
N VAL A 103 -7.22 21.45 -16.61
CA VAL A 103 -6.30 20.67 -15.79
C VAL A 103 -7.03 19.55 -15.02
N LYS A 104 -8.35 19.41 -15.23
CA LYS A 104 -9.24 18.52 -14.46
C LYS A 104 -9.09 18.71 -12.95
N HIS A 105 -8.81 19.92 -12.49
CA HIS A 105 -8.68 20.22 -11.07
C HIS A 105 -10.05 20.45 -10.46
N VAL A 106 -10.34 19.74 -9.37
CA VAL A 106 -11.49 20.01 -8.50
C VAL A 106 -11.03 20.97 -7.41
N GLY A 107 -11.69 22.11 -7.24
CA GLY A 107 -11.32 23.19 -6.32
C GLY A 107 -11.79 22.97 -4.88
N ILE A 108 -12.83 22.17 -4.65
CA ILE A 108 -13.37 21.88 -3.31
C ILE A 108 -13.28 20.38 -3.03
N THR A 109 -12.67 20.00 -1.91
CA THR A 109 -12.59 18.60 -1.47
C THR A 109 -13.93 18.10 -0.94
N THR A 110 -14.08 16.78 -0.79
CA THR A 110 -15.26 16.14 -0.18
C THR A 110 -15.54 16.65 1.23
N ASN A 111 -14.50 17.04 1.99
CA ASN A 111 -14.65 17.62 3.33
C ASN A 111 -14.89 19.14 3.32
N GLY A 112 -15.04 19.77 2.14
CA GLY A 112 -15.34 21.20 1.98
C GLY A 112 -14.13 22.13 1.99
N THR A 113 -12.90 21.61 1.97
CA THR A 113 -11.68 22.44 1.93
C THR A 113 -11.48 23.05 0.55
N ARG A 114 -11.35 24.38 0.49
CA ARG A 114 -11.00 25.09 -0.75
C ARG A 114 -9.51 24.97 -1.06
N LYS A 115 -9.19 24.28 -2.15
CA LYS A 115 -7.84 24.06 -2.64
C LYS A 115 -7.23 25.36 -3.15
N ALA A 116 -6.05 25.67 -2.65
CA ALA A 116 -5.23 26.81 -3.09
C ALA A 116 -4.08 26.37 -4.01
N MET A 117 -3.81 25.06 -4.07
CA MET A 117 -2.71 24.49 -4.83
C MET A 117 -3.22 23.37 -5.73
N VAL A 118 -2.68 23.34 -6.94
CA VAL A 118 -2.89 22.29 -7.93
C VAL A 118 -1.67 21.38 -7.87
N VAL A 119 -1.89 20.08 -7.67
CA VAL A 119 -0.80 19.10 -7.61
C VAL A 119 -0.40 18.69 -9.02
N THR A 120 0.77 19.15 -9.48
CA THR A 120 1.30 18.87 -10.83
C THR A 120 1.98 17.52 -10.93
N ARG A 121 2.54 17.04 -9.81
CA ARG A 121 3.19 15.73 -9.70
C ARG A 121 2.85 15.11 -8.36
N PHE A 122 2.49 13.84 -8.36
CA PHE A 122 2.31 13.04 -7.17
C PHE A 122 2.72 11.61 -7.52
N ASP A 123 3.98 11.29 -7.21
CA ASP A 123 4.56 9.99 -7.49
C ASP A 123 4.82 9.27 -6.17
N ILE A 124 4.51 7.97 -6.12
CA ILE A 124 4.89 7.08 -5.02
C ILE A 124 5.74 5.96 -5.61
N ASP A 125 7.00 5.89 -5.18
CA ASP A 125 7.87 4.76 -5.48
C ASP A 125 7.58 3.61 -4.49
N MET A 126 6.90 2.57 -4.98
CA MET A 126 6.56 1.39 -4.18
C MET A 126 7.75 0.44 -4.01
N THR A 127 8.84 0.66 -4.75
CA THR A 127 10.10 -0.11 -4.63
C THR A 127 10.89 0.32 -3.40
N GLU A 128 10.70 1.56 -2.96
CA GLU A 128 11.32 2.12 -1.76
C GLU A 128 10.37 2.10 -0.56
N CYS A 129 9.05 2.11 -0.79
CA CYS A 129 8.05 2.14 0.27
C CYS A 129 8.16 0.96 1.24
N CYS A 130 8.23 1.26 2.55
CA CYS A 130 8.26 0.24 3.61
C CYS A 130 6.87 -0.15 4.16
N TYR A 131 5.78 0.35 3.55
CA TYR A 131 4.39 0.08 3.93
C TYR A 131 4.12 0.29 5.43
N CYS A 132 4.65 1.38 5.99
CA CYS A 132 4.52 1.72 7.42
C CYS A 132 3.23 2.47 7.78
N ASN A 133 2.46 2.95 6.80
CA ASN A 133 1.23 3.73 6.99
C ASN A 133 1.43 5.10 7.67
N LEU A 134 2.67 5.61 7.81
CA LEU A 134 2.95 6.90 8.42
C LEU A 134 2.51 8.10 7.57
N CYS A 135 2.41 7.93 6.25
CA CYS A 135 1.98 8.99 5.34
C CYS A 135 0.46 9.26 5.38
N THR A 136 -0.35 8.32 5.88
CA THR A 136 -1.81 8.45 5.92
C THR A 136 -2.27 9.25 7.13
N TYR A 137 -1.62 9.05 8.28
CA TYR A 137 -1.96 9.73 9.54
C TYR A 137 -1.93 11.27 9.50
N PRO A 138 -0.93 11.92 8.87
CA PRO A 138 -0.87 13.38 8.82
C PRO A 138 -1.76 14.00 7.72
N CYS A 139 -2.43 13.18 6.90
CA CYS A 139 -3.27 13.68 5.81
C CYS A 139 -4.57 14.29 6.38
N PRO A 140 -4.80 15.61 6.23
CA PRO A 140 -5.98 16.25 6.81
C PRO A 140 -7.28 15.89 6.08
N GLU A 141 -7.19 15.52 4.80
CA GLU A 141 -8.33 15.17 3.95
C GLU A 141 -8.53 13.66 3.81
N GLU A 142 -7.69 12.84 4.47
CA GLU A 142 -7.70 11.38 4.34
C GLU A 142 -7.63 10.89 2.87
N CYS A 143 -6.99 11.68 2.00
CA CYS A 143 -6.92 11.40 0.57
C CYS A 143 -5.88 10.33 0.21
N ILE A 144 -4.86 10.13 1.06
CA ILE A 144 -3.87 9.05 0.90
C ILE A 144 -4.13 7.97 1.96
N PHE A 145 -4.29 6.73 1.50
CA PHE A 145 -4.63 5.61 2.37
C PHE A 145 -4.09 4.29 1.82
N MET A 146 -3.98 3.30 2.69
CA MET A 146 -3.75 1.91 2.29
C MET A 146 -5.07 1.27 1.85
N THR A 147 -5.03 0.55 0.73
CA THR A 147 -6.20 -0.12 0.16
C THR A 147 -6.70 -1.28 1.03
N GLY A 148 -8.02 -1.50 1.11
CA GLY A 148 -8.58 -2.49 2.03
C GLY A 148 -8.63 -2.05 3.49
N GLY A 149 -8.83 -3.00 4.41
CA GLY A 149 -9.03 -2.70 5.83
C GLY A 149 -10.23 -1.76 6.06
N PRO A 150 -10.09 -0.70 6.90
CA PRO A 150 -11.10 0.35 7.08
C PRO A 150 -11.52 1.03 5.76
N ASN A 151 -10.60 1.12 4.79
CA ASN A 151 -10.83 1.76 3.49
C ASN A 151 -11.31 0.78 2.40
N GLY A 152 -11.69 -0.44 2.78
CA GLY A 152 -12.23 -1.46 1.85
C GLY A 152 -13.46 -1.02 1.07
N LYS A 153 -14.20 -0.01 1.56
CA LYS A 153 -15.32 0.63 0.86
C LYS A 153 -14.87 1.48 -0.32
N LYS A 154 -13.70 2.14 -0.23
CA LYS A 154 -13.14 2.97 -1.31
C LYS A 154 -12.44 2.09 -2.34
N HIS A 155 -11.48 1.28 -1.89
CA HIS A 155 -10.71 0.38 -2.74
C HIS A 155 -10.58 -1.00 -2.11
N PRO A 156 -10.77 -2.08 -2.91
CA PRO A 156 -10.51 -3.43 -2.43
C PRO A 156 -9.05 -3.56 -2.01
N ILE A 157 -8.79 -4.47 -1.07
CA ILE A 157 -7.44 -4.80 -0.66
C ILE A 157 -6.61 -5.22 -1.88
N ASP A 158 -5.44 -4.61 -2.05
CA ASP A 158 -4.49 -5.03 -3.08
C ASP A 158 -3.10 -5.24 -2.49
N TYR A 159 -2.69 -6.50 -2.44
CA TYR A 159 -1.35 -6.96 -2.04
C TYR A 159 -0.68 -7.80 -3.13
N GLU A 160 -1.36 -8.02 -4.26
CA GLU A 160 -0.94 -8.89 -5.37
C GLU A 160 -0.60 -8.03 -6.60
N PHE A 161 0.16 -6.95 -6.41
CA PHE A 161 0.49 -5.96 -7.46
C PHE A 161 1.94 -6.06 -7.95
N SER A 162 2.46 -7.28 -8.06
CA SER A 162 3.82 -7.51 -8.56
C SER A 162 3.93 -7.14 -10.04
N GLU A 163 4.96 -6.37 -10.40
CA GLU A 163 5.28 -6.02 -11.78
C GLU A 163 6.60 -6.66 -12.23
N PRO A 164 6.77 -6.94 -13.53
CA PRO A 164 8.00 -7.52 -14.06
C PRO A 164 9.16 -6.51 -14.13
N ASP A 165 8.86 -5.23 -14.34
CA ASP A 165 9.85 -4.14 -14.35
C ASP A 165 9.72 -3.27 -13.10
N ARG A 166 10.86 -2.77 -12.61
CA ARG A 166 10.92 -1.87 -11.46
C ARG A 166 10.25 -0.54 -11.76
N SER A 167 10.33 -0.05 -13.00
CA SER A 167 9.75 1.24 -13.38
C SER A 167 8.22 1.25 -13.29
N ASP A 168 7.56 0.09 -13.43
CA ASP A 168 6.11 -0.04 -13.33
C ASP A 168 5.60 0.03 -11.87
N LEU A 169 6.49 -0.12 -10.89
CA LEU A 169 6.18 0.07 -9.46
C LEU A 169 6.24 1.54 -9.00
N ILE A 170 6.51 2.47 -9.93
CA ILE A 170 6.45 3.92 -9.68
C ILE A 170 5.07 4.41 -10.08
N TYR A 171 4.18 4.54 -9.09
CA TYR A 171 2.80 4.94 -9.32
C TYR A 171 2.67 6.46 -9.38
N ARG A 172 2.11 6.95 -10.49
CA ARG A 172 1.86 8.36 -10.72
C ARG A 172 0.37 8.64 -10.57
N PHE A 173 0.01 9.40 -9.54
CA PHE A 173 -1.38 9.72 -9.24
C PHE A 173 -1.84 11.03 -9.85
N ALA A 174 -0.92 11.96 -10.13
CA ALA A 174 -1.25 13.25 -10.74
C ALA A 174 -1.98 13.09 -12.08
N LYS A 175 -3.00 13.94 -12.30
CA LYS A 175 -3.81 13.87 -13.53
C LYS A 175 -2.92 14.19 -14.75
N PRO A 176 -3.06 13.46 -15.86
CA PRO A 176 -2.25 13.70 -17.05
C PRO A 176 -2.52 15.11 -17.63
N GLY A 177 -1.47 15.78 -18.10
CA GLY A 177 -1.55 17.14 -18.67
C GLY A 177 -1.61 18.27 -17.64
N THR A 178 -1.61 17.96 -16.34
CA THR A 178 -1.71 18.99 -15.28
C THR A 178 -0.53 19.94 -15.29
N LYS A 179 0.69 19.44 -15.49
CA LYS A 179 1.90 20.25 -15.48
C LYS A 179 1.92 21.25 -16.64
N GLU A 180 1.72 20.77 -17.86
CA GLU A 180 1.67 21.61 -19.08
C GLU A 180 0.50 22.62 -19.03
N GLY A 181 -0.68 22.19 -18.58
CA GLY A 181 -1.84 23.08 -18.43
C GLY A 181 -1.60 24.20 -17.42
N MET A 182 -0.95 23.90 -16.29
CA MET A 182 -0.59 24.92 -15.30
C MET A 182 0.50 25.87 -15.81
N GLU A 183 1.50 25.37 -16.53
CA GLU A 183 2.53 26.20 -17.16
C GLU A 183 1.93 27.20 -18.15
N ASN A 184 0.96 26.77 -18.97
CA ASN A 184 0.25 27.65 -19.89
C ASN A 184 -0.55 28.75 -19.18
N ILE A 185 -1.31 28.40 -18.12
CA ILE A 185 -2.10 29.36 -17.34
C ILE A 185 -1.19 30.39 -16.64
N LEU A 186 -0.06 29.94 -16.09
CA LEU A 186 0.91 30.82 -15.44
C LEU A 186 1.58 31.76 -16.46
N ASN A 187 1.93 31.25 -17.64
CA ASN A 187 2.49 32.05 -18.73
C ASN A 187 1.49 33.09 -19.25
N GLU A 188 0.21 32.75 -19.39
CA GLU A 188 -0.84 33.71 -19.77
C GLU A 188 -1.01 34.83 -18.74
N LYS A 189 -1.05 34.51 -17.44
CA LYS A 189 -1.09 35.54 -16.39
C LYS A 189 0.11 36.48 -16.44
N SER A 190 1.32 35.94 -16.64
CA SER A 190 2.53 36.76 -16.75
C SER A 190 2.53 37.72 -17.95
N LYS A 191 1.82 37.38 -19.04
CA LYS A 191 1.65 38.26 -20.21
C LYS A 191 0.58 39.33 -20.01
N VAL A 192 -0.38 39.11 -19.11
CA VAL A 192 -1.44 40.08 -18.78
C VAL A 192 -0.94 41.09 -17.73
N GLU A 193 0.02 40.70 -16.89
CA GLU A 193 0.61 41.54 -15.85
C GLU A 193 1.83 42.37 -16.33
N ALA A 194 2.32 42.14 -17.55
CA ALA A 194 3.43 42.85 -18.20
C ALA A 194 2.92 43.90 -19.20
#